data_AF-A0A355RLW1-F1
#
_entry.id   AF-A0A355RLW1-F1
#
_cell.length_a   1.000
_cell.length_b   1.000
_cell.length_c   1.000
_cell.angle_alpha   90.00
_cell.angle_beta   90.00
_cell.angle_gamma   90.00
#
_symmetry.space_group_name_H-M   'P 1'
#
loop_
_entity.id
_entity.type
_entity.pdbx_description
1 polymer ?
#
loop_
_entity_poly.entity_id
_entity_poly.type
_entity_poly.pdbx_seq_one_letter_code
_entity_poly.pdbx_strand_id
1 'polypeptide(L)' 'MNYEKITKIQARKMHTEGKAVYCLPCNVHPNNMWVGMAEILPDYDFEKFCNEYAFYNCGTNYLGKRIAFYKEA' A
#
# COMPACT_ATOMS: atom_id res chain seq x y z
N MET A 1 -10.58 7.10 9.69
CA MET A 1 -9.46 7.76 9.00
C MET A 1 -9.83 7.92 7.53
N ASN A 2 -9.54 9.06 6.93
CA ASN A 2 -9.72 9.25 5.50
C ASN A 2 -8.39 8.98 4.80
N TYR A 3 -8.43 8.22 3.72
CA TYR A 3 -7.25 7.85 2.94
C TYR A 3 -7.42 8.31 1.51
N GLU A 4 -6.41 9.00 1.01
CA GLU A 4 -6.33 9.44 -0.38
C GLU A 4 -5.47 8.45 -1.17
N LYS A 5 -6.02 7.92 -2.27
CA LYS A 5 -5.27 7.02 -3.15
C LYS A 5 -4.22 7.80 -3.93
N ILE A 6 -2.98 7.30 -3.93
CA ILE A 6 -1.84 7.90 -4.61
C ILE A 6 -1.18 6.92 -5.57
N THR A 7 -0.36 7.45 -6.47
CA THR A 7 0.45 6.65 -7.40
C THR A 7 1.66 6.04 -6.69
N LYS A 8 2.24 4.97 -7.25
CA LYS A 8 3.51 4.39 -6.75
C LYS A 8 4.64 5.43 -6.72
N ILE A 9 4.67 6.35 -7.68
CA ILE A 9 5.68 7.42 -7.75
C ILE A 9 5.55 8.36 -6.54
N GLN A 10 4.33 8.82 -6.25
CA GLN A 10 4.05 9.66 -5.07
C GLN A 10 4.36 8.90 -3.77
N ALA A 11 3.94 7.64 -3.68
CA ALA A 11 4.23 6.78 -2.53
C ALA A 11 5.74 6.65 -2.27
N ARG A 12 6.52 6.31 -3.30
CA ARG A 12 7.98 6.20 -3.19
C ARG A 12 8.61 7.52 -2.74
N LYS A 13 8.18 8.64 -3.33
CA LYS A 13 8.67 9.97 -2.97
C LYS A 13 8.39 10.27 -1.49
N MET A 14 7.15 10.05 -1.04
CA MET A 14 6.76 10.25 0.36
C MET A 14 7.56 9.38 1.33
N HIS A 15 7.75 8.10 0.97
CA HIS A 15 8.55 7.18 1.78
C HIS A 15 10.01 7.64 1.89
N THR A 16 10.60 8.11 0.78
CA THR A 16 11.96 8.70 0.77
C THR A 16 12.05 9.97 1.62
N GLU A 17 10.96 10.73 1.73
CA GLU A 17 10.84 11.89 2.63
C GLU A 17 10.58 11.50 4.10
N GLY A 18 10.56 10.20 4.43
CA GLY A 18 10.32 9.70 5.78
C GLY A 18 8.87 9.75 6.22
N LYS A 19 7.92 9.90 5.28
CA LYS A 19 6.48 9.98 5.57
C LYS A 19 5.83 8.60 5.53
N ALA A 20 4.81 8.41 6.35
CA ALA A 20 3.98 7.22 6.34
C ALA A 20 3.27 7.07 4.98
N VAL A 21 3.30 5.85 4.46
CA VAL A 21 2.62 5.43 3.23
C VAL A 21 1.88 4.16 3.56
N TYR A 22 0.65 4.03 3.08
CA TYR A 22 -0.15 2.84 3.30
C TYR A 22 -0.42 2.11 2.00
N CYS A 23 -0.70 0.81 2.09
CA CYS A 23 -1.03 0.01 0.92
C CYS A 23 -2.08 -1.07 1.19
N LEU A 24 -2.76 -1.45 0.11
CA LEU A 24 -3.72 -2.53 0.02
C LEU A 24 -3.61 -3.23 -1.35
N PRO A 25 -4.14 -4.47 -1.50
CA PRO A 25 -4.39 -5.02 -2.82
C PRO A 25 -5.36 -4.15 -3.61
N CYS A 26 -5.20 -4.05 -4.93
CA CYS A 26 -5.86 -3.00 -5.72
C CYS A 26 -7.38 -3.06 -5.79
N ASN A 27 -7.99 -4.22 -5.48
CA ASN A 27 -9.45 -4.38 -5.44
C ASN A 27 -10.02 -4.22 -4.03
N VAL A 28 -9.18 -3.99 -3.02
CA VAL A 28 -9.59 -3.83 -1.63
C VAL A 28 -9.80 -2.35 -1.32
N HIS A 29 -10.94 -2.05 -0.70
CA HIS A 29 -11.27 -0.70 -0.23
C HIS A 29 -10.59 -0.42 1.13
N PRO A 30 -10.10 0.81 1.41
CA PRO A 30 -9.51 1.17 2.71
C PRO A 30 -10.36 0.86 3.94
N ASN A 31 -11.69 0.83 3.79
CA ASN A 31 -12.66 0.49 4.85
C ASN A 31 -13.14 -0.97 4.77
N ASN A 32 -12.36 -1.88 4.17
CA ASN A 32 -12.72 -3.29 4.11
C ASN A 32 -12.66 -3.92 5.52
N MET A 33 -13.65 -4.73 5.87
CA MET A 33 -13.76 -5.32 7.21
C MET A 33 -12.81 -6.51 7.45
N TRP A 34 -12.24 -7.09 6.40
CA TRP A 34 -11.42 -8.32 6.46
C TRP A 34 -9.95 -8.06 6.21
N VAL A 35 -9.64 -7.06 5.39
CA VAL A 35 -8.28 -6.73 4.97
C VAL A 35 -7.97 -5.30 5.39
N GLY A 36 -7.11 -5.16 6.40
CA GLY A 36 -6.64 -3.87 6.89
C GLY A 36 -5.52 -3.30 6.02
N MET A 37 -5.35 -1.98 6.10
CA MET A 37 -4.23 -1.28 5.47
C MET A 37 -2.91 -1.70 6.12
N ALA A 38 -1.89 -1.93 5.30
CA ALA A 38 -0.52 -2.09 5.77
C ALA A 38 0.21 -0.76 5.66
N GLU A 39 0.95 -0.38 6.71
CA GLU A 39 1.86 0.76 6.69
C GLU A 39 3.23 0.32 6.15
N ILE A 40 3.78 1.10 5.23
CA ILE A 40 5.16 0.99 4.75
C ILE A 40 6.00 1.93 5.59
N LEU A 41 6.61 1.38 6.64
CA LEU A 41 7.38 2.17 7.59
C LEU A 41 8.61 2.81 6.91
N PRO A 42 9.01 4.03 7.31
CA PRO A 42 10.12 4.78 6.69
C PRO A 42 11.48 4.06 6.67
N ASP A 43 11.70 3.15 7.61
CA ASP A 43 12.94 2.38 7.78
C ASP A 43 13.02 1.14 6.88
N TYR A 44 11.94 0.77 6.19
CA TYR A 44 11.92 -0.36 5.26
C TYR A 44 12.43 0.04 3.88
N ASP A 45 13.09 -0.88 3.18
CA ASP A 45 13.30 -0.73 1.73
C ASP A 45 11.95 -0.82 1.01
N PHE A 46 11.55 0.30 0.39
CA PHE A 46 10.25 0.45 -0.25
C PHE A 46 9.99 -0.62 -1.33
N GLU A 47 10.99 -0.97 -2.14
CA GLU A 47 10.80 -1.93 -3.23
C GLU A 47 10.77 -3.37 -2.72
N LYS A 48 11.63 -3.70 -1.74
CA LYS A 48 11.61 -5.01 -1.09
C LYS A 48 10.26 -5.24 -0.42
N PHE A 49 9.77 -4.26 0.36
CA PHE A 49 8.45 -4.33 0.98
C PHE A 49 7.35 -4.53 -0.06
N CYS A 50 7.34 -3.73 -1.14
CA CYS A 50 6.34 -3.86 -2.19
C CYS A 50 6.35 -5.26 -2.84
N ASN A 51 7.54 -5.82 -3.10
CA ASN A 51 7.65 -7.14 -3.72
C ASN A 51 7.11 -8.24 -2.80
N GLU A 52 7.51 -8.23 -1.52
CA GLU A 52 7.02 -9.18 -0.53
C GLU A 52 5.51 -9.04 -0.32
N TYR A 53 5.02 -7.81 -0.14
CA TYR A 53 3.61 -7.54 0.03
C TYR A 53 2.78 -8.04 -1.15
N ALA A 54 3.21 -7.75 -2.38
CA ALA A 54 2.52 -8.21 -3.58
C ALA A 54 2.50 -9.73 -3.69
N PHE A 55 3.61 -10.41 -3.37
CA PHE A 55 3.69 -11.86 -3.41
C PHE A 55 2.69 -12.53 -2.45
N TYR A 56 2.59 -12.04 -1.21
CA TYR A 56 1.75 -12.65 -0.19
C TYR A 56 0.28 -12.20 -0.24
N ASN A 57 0.01 -10.95 -0.67
CA ASN A 57 -1.33 -10.34 -0.54
C ASN A 57 -2.00 -10.04 -1.89
N CYS A 58 -1.26 -10.03 -2.99
CA CYS A 58 -1.76 -9.68 -4.32
C CYS A 58 -1.60 -10.85 -5.31
N GLY A 59 -2.41 -11.91 -5.15
CA GLY A 59 -2.31 -13.11 -5.99
C GLY A 59 -3.61 -13.57 -6.64
N THR A 60 -4.76 -13.07 -6.19
CA THR A 60 -6.08 -13.58 -6.59
C THR A 60 -6.84 -12.56 -7.41
N ASN A 61 -7.80 -13.04 -8.22
CA ASN A 61 -8.71 -12.13 -8.93
C ASN A 61 -9.60 -11.31 -7.95
N TYR A 62 -9.83 -11.82 -6.74
CA TYR A 62 -10.62 -11.15 -5.71
C TYR A 62 -9.88 -9.97 -5.07
N LEU A 63 -8.63 -10.17 -4.66
CA LEU A 63 -7.81 -9.13 -4.01
C LEU A 63 -7.14 -8.19 -5.04
N GLY A 64 -6.91 -8.70 -6.25
CA GLY A 64 -6.18 -8.03 -7.31
C GLY A 64 -4.72 -8.45 -7.38
N LYS A 65 -4.09 -8.12 -8.51
CA LYS A 65 -2.71 -8.53 -8.85
C LYS A 65 -1.67 -7.43 -8.66
N ARG A 66 -2.08 -6.30 -8.08
CA ARG A 66 -1.25 -5.10 -7.92
C ARG A 66 -1.53 -4.45 -6.57
N ILE A 67 -0.56 -3.67 -6.11
CA ILE A 67 -0.70 -2.83 -4.93
C ILE A 67 -1.39 -1.51 -5.30
N ALA A 68 -2.32 -1.06 -4.46
CA ALA A 68 -2.80 0.31 -4.41
C ALA A 68 -2.17 1.02 -3.20
N PHE A 69 -1.74 2.27 -3.40
CA PHE A 69 -1.07 3.07 -2.39
C PHE A 69 -1.96 4.20 -1.91
N TYR A 70 -1.79 4.58 -0.64
CA TYR A 70 -2.61 5.58 0.02
C TYR A 70 -1.74 6.43 0.96
N LYS A 71 -2.19 7.66 1.21
CA LYS A 71 -1.74 8.49 2.33
C LYS A 71 -2.95 8.84 3.20
N GLU A 72 -2.71 9.21 4.45
CA GLU A 72 -3.74 9.89 5.24
C GLU A 72 -4.08 11.24 4.60
N ALA A 73 -5.37 11.54 4.56
CA ALA A 73 -5.94 12.78 4.02
C ALA A 73 -6.06 13.85 5.11
#